data_AF-V9D5A0-F1
#
_entry.id   AF-V9D5A0-F1
#
_cell.length_a   1.000
_cell.length_b   1.000
_cell.length_c   1.000
_cell.angle_alpha   90.00
_cell.angle_beta   90.00
_cell.angle_gamma   90.00
#
_symmetry.space_group_name_H-M   'P 1'
#
loop_
_entity.id
_entity.type
_entity.pdbx_description
1 polymer ?
#
loop_
_entity_poly.entity_id
_entity_poly.type
_entity_poly.pdbx_seq_one_letter_code
_entity_poly.pdbx_strand_id
1 'polypeptide(L)'
;MRYAMISGTCIDLELLTGRRYSSIILKTVIELSREVRRLLGRMVPTSRSNTVGQHQQGWSNCQAPPVHADNHETAAGEAPHVKDDLLFAIMHLVKASTVNLSSGRIHPGSFDSATGIFGLFTPTLFLQRLQSLHLWGRSCPFQNKGKELDAQAAQHLSALASLVSLRGGLRSIDTPGFAEALHLFGVIEAAKGLSRPRFELPETSVWFLRLIEGSRVEAARALSFGAFGSILDEPLLLEILADIHILCSWTSRAFGLHCRYGGEGDLASVPVHPPLAENISTLRNSIEYRLLIYSPESDIAIEKLAHTAMLVFMHGVLFPLPHRTSMMQLVERLIETVRSQCQGQGQHMEFPLLHPEHQKFLTWVVTMGVMATSDADILERAFLVRQLALFLGHMRISSWADLKSILEDYLWVGWTCDSGGMYVWSMLVEHGM
;
A
#
# COMPACT_ATOMS: atom_id res chain seq x y z
N MET A 1 14.20 -27.76 -0.32
CA MET A 1 15.03 -26.74 0.34
C MET A 1 15.89 -25.96 -0.67
N ARG A 2 17.17 -26.28 -0.90
CA ARG A 2 18.01 -25.60 -1.93
C ARG A 2 17.32 -25.52 -3.29
N TYR A 3 16.66 -26.60 -3.73
CA TYR A 3 15.99 -26.62 -5.03
C TYR A 3 14.80 -25.66 -5.13
N ALA A 4 14.00 -25.48 -4.06
CA ALA A 4 12.85 -24.57 -4.07
C ALA A 4 13.30 -23.10 -3.99
N MET A 5 14.27 -22.79 -3.12
CA MET A 5 14.95 -21.48 -3.09
C MET A 5 15.62 -21.16 -4.42
N ILE A 6 16.46 -22.05 -4.95
CA ILE A 6 17.13 -21.86 -6.25
C ILE A 6 16.09 -21.71 -7.36
N SER A 7 15.03 -22.53 -7.37
CA SER A 7 13.96 -22.40 -8.37
C SER A 7 13.22 -21.07 -8.25
N GLY A 8 12.90 -20.64 -7.03
CA GLY A 8 12.29 -19.36 -6.74
C GLY A 8 13.17 -18.18 -7.15
N THR A 9 14.43 -18.18 -6.72
CA THR A 9 15.42 -17.17 -7.10
C THR A 9 15.72 -17.17 -8.60
N CYS A 10 15.73 -18.33 -9.27
CA CYS A 10 15.87 -18.40 -10.74
C CYS A 10 14.65 -17.84 -11.46
N ILE A 11 13.44 -18.12 -10.97
CA ILE A 11 12.20 -17.48 -11.48
C ILE A 11 12.31 -15.97 -11.29
N ASP A 12 12.82 -15.50 -10.16
CA ASP A 12 12.96 -14.09 -9.83
C ASP A 12 13.99 -13.39 -10.72
N LEU A 13 15.15 -14.00 -10.92
CA LEU A 13 16.21 -13.50 -11.81
C LEU A 13 15.79 -13.53 -13.29
N GLU A 14 15.07 -14.54 -13.74
CA GLU A 14 14.54 -14.57 -15.12
C GLU A 14 13.46 -13.51 -15.34
N LEU A 15 12.57 -13.28 -14.35
CA LEU A 15 11.59 -12.19 -14.39
C LEU A 15 12.25 -10.80 -14.43
N LEU A 16 13.31 -10.58 -13.66
CA LEU A 16 14.05 -9.31 -13.64
C LEU A 16 14.84 -9.07 -14.93
N THR A 17 15.28 -10.12 -15.63
CA THR A 17 16.12 -10.01 -16.83
C THR A 17 15.32 -9.97 -18.15
N GLY A 18 13.99 -10.12 -18.12
CA GLY A 18 13.12 -10.00 -19.29
C GLY A 18 13.39 -11.05 -20.39
N ARG A 19 14.09 -12.16 -20.06
CA ARG A 19 14.34 -13.26 -21.00
C ARG A 19 13.08 -14.13 -21.17
N ARG A 20 12.97 -14.81 -22.31
CA ARG A 20 11.80 -15.64 -22.66
C ARG A 20 11.60 -16.76 -21.64
N TYR A 21 10.34 -16.92 -21.20
CA TYR A 21 9.88 -18.09 -20.47
C TYR A 21 10.13 -19.36 -21.28
N SER A 22 10.96 -20.27 -20.74
CA SER A 22 11.23 -21.58 -21.33
C SER A 22 10.33 -22.66 -20.71
N SER A 23 10.19 -23.80 -21.39
CA SER A 23 9.48 -25.01 -20.88
C SER A 23 9.99 -25.49 -19.51
N ILE A 24 11.17 -25.03 -19.10
CA ILE A 24 11.81 -25.32 -17.81
C ILE A 24 11.05 -24.68 -16.65
N ILE A 25 10.52 -23.46 -16.78
CA ILE A 25 9.73 -22.82 -15.70
C ILE A 25 8.39 -23.51 -15.49
N LEU A 26 7.65 -23.83 -16.56
CA LEU A 26 6.38 -24.56 -16.42
C LEU A 26 6.58 -25.91 -15.74
N LYS A 27 7.66 -26.62 -16.11
CA LYS A 27 8.08 -27.84 -15.42
C LYS A 27 8.40 -27.56 -13.95
N THR A 28 9.12 -26.49 -13.65
CA THR A 28 9.48 -26.09 -12.27
C THR A 28 8.25 -25.74 -11.43
N VAL A 29 7.27 -25.02 -11.97
CA VAL A 29 5.99 -24.68 -11.29
C VAL A 29 5.14 -25.93 -11.07
N ILE A 30 5.09 -26.86 -12.04
CA ILE A 30 4.39 -28.14 -11.90
C ILE A 30 5.07 -29.00 -10.82
N GLU A 31 6.40 -29.09 -10.82
CA GLU A 31 7.16 -29.80 -9.79
C GLU A 31 6.96 -29.16 -8.41
N LEU A 32 6.98 -27.82 -8.32
CA LEU A 32 6.71 -27.09 -7.08
C LEU A 32 5.28 -27.36 -6.58
N SER A 33 4.29 -27.34 -7.47
CA SER A 33 2.89 -27.66 -7.15
C SER A 33 2.71 -29.12 -6.69
N ARG A 34 3.48 -30.04 -7.27
CA ARG A 34 3.46 -31.46 -6.87
C ARG A 34 4.10 -31.64 -5.51
N GLU A 35 5.22 -30.96 -5.24
CA GLU A 35 5.89 -31.01 -3.95
C GLU A 35 5.05 -30.36 -2.83
N VAL A 36 4.40 -29.23 -3.09
CA VAL A 36 3.44 -28.62 -2.15
C VAL A 36 2.31 -29.59 -1.83
N ARG A 37 1.70 -30.24 -2.83
CA ARG A 37 0.68 -31.28 -2.60
C ARG A 37 1.22 -32.48 -1.81
N ARG A 38 2.46 -32.90 -2.07
CA ARG A 38 3.12 -33.99 -1.31
C ARG A 38 3.35 -33.60 0.14
N LEU A 39 3.78 -32.37 0.40
CA LEU A 39 3.99 -31.84 1.74
C LEU A 39 2.66 -31.71 2.50
N LEU A 40 1.63 -31.15 1.87
CA LEU A 40 0.28 -31.06 2.44
C LEU A 40 -0.32 -32.44 2.71
N GLY A 41 -0.14 -33.42 1.83
CA GLY A 41 -0.64 -34.79 2.02
C GLY A 41 0.04 -35.55 3.17
N ARG A 42 1.21 -35.09 3.63
CA ARG A 42 1.89 -35.63 4.84
C ARG A 42 1.37 -35.00 6.13
N MET A 43 0.69 -33.86 6.04
CA MET A 43 -0.02 -33.25 7.16
C MET A 43 -1.37 -33.97 7.31
N VAL A 44 -1.32 -35.20 7.83
CA VAL A 44 -2.54 -35.98 8.12
C VAL A 44 -3.37 -35.18 9.14
N PRO A 45 -4.69 -34.98 8.93
CA PRO A 45 -5.53 -34.41 9.96
C PRO A 45 -5.56 -35.40 11.12
N THR A 46 -4.98 -35.02 12.27
CA THR A 46 -5.15 -35.76 13.52
C THR A 46 -6.63 -35.87 13.80
N SER A 47 -7.17 -37.06 13.54
CA SER A 47 -8.56 -37.42 13.71
C SER A 47 -8.99 -37.13 15.14
N ARG A 48 -10.00 -36.26 15.28
CA ARG A 48 -10.79 -36.08 16.50
C ARG A 48 -11.23 -37.45 17.02
N SER A 49 -10.67 -37.87 18.16
CA SER A 49 -11.28 -38.88 19.01
C SER A 49 -12.53 -38.26 19.64
N ASN A 50 -13.69 -38.51 19.05
CA ASN A 50 -14.97 -38.25 19.70
C ASN A 50 -15.23 -39.38 20.70
N THR A 51 -14.78 -39.22 21.94
CA THR A 51 -15.41 -39.92 23.07
C THR A 51 -16.63 -39.13 23.50
N VAL A 52 -17.78 -39.64 23.08
CA VAL A 52 -19.10 -39.36 23.61
C VAL A 52 -19.09 -39.67 25.11
N GLY A 53 -19.33 -38.64 25.93
CA GLY A 53 -19.59 -38.76 27.36
C GLY A 53 -20.70 -37.80 27.73
N GLN A 54 -21.92 -38.32 27.83
CA GLN A 54 -23.08 -37.64 28.40
C GLN A 54 -22.82 -37.33 29.89
N HIS A 55 -23.07 -36.11 30.34
CA HIS A 55 -23.68 -35.87 31.66
C HIS A 55 -24.33 -34.47 31.75
N GLN A 56 -25.36 -34.44 32.58
CA GLN A 56 -26.48 -33.49 32.64
C GLN A 56 -26.20 -32.16 33.36
N GLN A 57 -27.06 -31.20 33.01
CA GLN A 57 -27.53 -29.97 33.68
C GLN A 57 -27.23 -29.74 35.18
N GLY A 58 -26.94 -28.48 35.50
CA GLY A 58 -27.18 -27.88 36.82
C GLY A 58 -26.68 -26.42 36.94
N TRP A 59 -27.59 -25.44 36.87
CA TRP A 59 -27.34 -24.05 37.28
C TRP A 59 -27.35 -23.94 38.82
N SER A 60 -26.33 -23.31 39.43
CA SER A 60 -26.45 -22.06 40.21
C SER A 60 -25.24 -21.82 41.16
N ASN A 61 -25.01 -20.52 41.40
CA ASN A 61 -24.39 -19.86 42.55
C ASN A 61 -22.86 -19.78 42.70
N CYS A 62 -22.46 -18.50 42.74
CA CYS A 62 -21.20 -17.95 43.19
C CYS A 62 -20.84 -18.40 44.62
N GLN A 63 -19.63 -18.91 44.79
CA GLN A 63 -18.76 -18.66 45.94
C GLN A 63 -17.36 -19.24 45.64
N ALA A 64 -16.33 -18.41 45.72
CA ALA A 64 -14.93 -18.84 45.65
C ALA A 64 -14.47 -19.35 47.03
N PRO A 65 -13.74 -20.48 47.08
CA PRO A 65 -12.47 -20.52 47.83
C PRO A 65 -11.46 -21.53 47.22
N PRO A 66 -10.36 -21.85 47.92
CA PRO A 66 -9.03 -21.26 47.80
C PRO A 66 -8.09 -22.04 46.87
N VAL A 67 -6.99 -21.38 46.53
CA VAL A 67 -5.85 -21.85 45.74
C VAL A 67 -5.27 -23.15 46.31
N HIS A 68 -5.43 -24.25 45.57
CA HIS A 68 -4.57 -25.43 45.66
C HIS A 68 -3.83 -25.59 44.34
N ALA A 69 -2.51 -25.53 44.43
CA ALA A 69 -1.59 -25.88 43.36
C ALA A 69 -1.58 -27.40 43.22
N ASP A 70 -2.05 -27.90 42.08
CA ASP A 70 -1.76 -29.27 41.66
C ASP A 70 -1.58 -29.34 40.15
N ASN A 71 -0.59 -30.15 39.80
CA ASN A 71 0.01 -30.31 38.50
C ASN A 71 -0.99 -30.86 37.47
N HIS A 72 -1.32 -30.04 36.48
CA HIS A 72 -1.83 -30.51 35.20
C HIS A 72 -0.83 -30.15 34.10
N GLU A 73 0.16 -31.03 33.89
CA GLU A 73 0.78 -31.22 32.59
C GLU A 73 -0.31 -31.67 31.61
N THR A 74 -1.02 -30.69 31.09
CA THR A 74 -1.90 -30.87 29.96
C THR A 74 -0.99 -31.12 28.76
N ALA A 75 -1.16 -32.28 28.14
CA ALA A 75 -0.59 -32.61 26.84
C ALA A 75 -1.03 -31.54 25.83
N ALA A 76 -0.27 -30.45 25.76
CA ALA A 76 -0.31 -29.50 24.67
C ALA A 76 0.14 -30.30 23.44
N GLY A 77 -0.84 -30.82 22.70
CA GLY A 77 -0.57 -31.49 21.43
C GLY A 77 0.33 -30.58 20.61
N GLU A 78 1.51 -31.08 20.26
CA GLU A 78 2.49 -30.34 19.46
C GLU A 78 1.77 -29.77 18.24
N ALA A 79 1.70 -28.43 18.17
CA ALA A 79 1.10 -27.76 17.03
C ALA A 79 1.81 -28.25 15.76
N PRO A 80 1.07 -28.53 14.67
CA PRO A 80 1.66 -29.06 13.45
C PRO A 80 2.78 -28.12 12.97
N HIS A 81 4.01 -28.63 12.98
CA HIS A 81 5.20 -27.84 12.63
C HIS A 81 5.25 -27.59 11.11
N VAL A 82 4.66 -26.49 10.68
CA VAL A 82 4.74 -25.99 9.30
C VAL A 82 6.15 -25.44 9.05
N LYS A 83 6.90 -26.06 8.12
CA LYS A 83 8.24 -25.57 7.74
C LYS A 83 8.16 -24.33 6.85
N ASP A 84 9.12 -23.42 6.98
CA ASP A 84 9.29 -22.24 6.10
C ASP A 84 9.33 -22.61 4.61
N ASP A 85 9.85 -23.80 4.30
CA ASP A 85 9.89 -24.35 2.95
C ASP A 85 8.53 -24.38 2.25
N LEU A 86 7.47 -24.74 2.99
CA LEU A 86 6.13 -24.86 2.43
C LEU A 86 5.54 -23.46 2.16
N LEU A 87 5.78 -22.52 3.06
CA LEU A 87 5.39 -21.12 2.90
C LEU A 87 6.10 -20.51 1.68
N PHE A 88 7.40 -20.75 1.54
CA PHE A 88 8.19 -20.26 0.41
C PHE A 88 7.70 -20.84 -0.92
N ALA A 89 7.42 -22.15 -0.96
CA ALA A 89 6.88 -22.80 -2.15
C ALA A 89 5.49 -22.26 -2.54
N ILE A 90 4.59 -22.09 -1.58
CA ILE A 90 3.24 -21.54 -1.83
C ILE A 90 3.33 -20.08 -2.26
N MET A 91 4.20 -19.29 -1.64
CA MET A 91 4.49 -17.94 -2.09
C MET A 91 4.87 -17.97 -3.57
N HIS A 92 5.87 -18.75 -3.99
CA HIS A 92 6.24 -18.86 -5.41
C HIS A 92 5.11 -19.36 -6.34
N LEU A 93 4.20 -20.21 -5.86
CA LEU A 93 3.00 -20.57 -6.63
C LEU A 93 2.05 -19.38 -6.81
N VAL A 94 1.85 -18.54 -5.79
CA VAL A 94 1.11 -17.28 -5.94
C VAL A 94 1.75 -16.41 -7.04
N LYS A 95 3.08 -16.42 -7.17
CA LYS A 95 3.82 -15.66 -8.21
C LYS A 95 3.45 -16.14 -9.59
N ALA A 96 3.59 -17.45 -9.75
CA ALA A 96 3.45 -18.08 -11.03
C ALA A 96 1.99 -17.99 -11.52
N SER A 97 1.02 -17.96 -10.60
CA SER A 97 -0.39 -17.77 -10.91
C SER A 97 -0.76 -16.33 -11.27
N THR A 98 -0.03 -15.33 -10.77
CA THR A 98 -0.30 -13.90 -11.06
C THR A 98 0.38 -13.41 -12.35
N VAL A 99 1.48 -14.05 -12.76
CA VAL A 99 2.19 -13.73 -14.00
C VAL A 99 1.65 -14.57 -15.15
N ASN A 100 1.06 -13.92 -16.16
CA ASN A 100 0.63 -14.61 -17.39
C ASN A 100 1.86 -15.10 -18.18
N LEU A 101 2.18 -16.40 -18.08
CA LEU A 101 3.36 -17.04 -18.70
C LEU A 101 3.40 -16.98 -20.24
N SER A 102 2.32 -16.54 -20.89
CA SER A 102 2.11 -16.68 -22.34
C SER A 102 2.08 -15.36 -23.14
N SER A 103 2.03 -14.17 -22.52
CA SER A 103 1.86 -12.91 -23.27
C SER A 103 3.00 -11.90 -23.06
N GLY A 104 4.06 -12.02 -23.86
CA GLY A 104 4.79 -10.87 -24.40
C GLY A 104 5.97 -10.29 -23.59
N ARG A 105 7.02 -9.90 -24.32
CA ARG A 105 8.18 -9.13 -23.84
C ARG A 105 7.71 -7.84 -23.15
N ILE A 106 8.23 -7.57 -21.96
CA ILE A 106 8.21 -6.23 -21.36
C ILE A 106 9.61 -5.64 -21.55
N HIS A 107 9.77 -4.76 -22.55
CA HIS A 107 11.01 -4.03 -22.73
C HIS A 107 11.20 -3.07 -21.53
N PRO A 108 12.42 -2.89 -21.00
CA PRO A 108 12.70 -1.90 -19.96
C PRO A 108 12.28 -0.46 -20.34
N GLY A 109 12.12 -0.16 -21.63
CA GLY A 109 11.59 1.12 -22.14
C GLY A 109 10.06 1.21 -22.22
N SER A 110 9.30 0.17 -21.86
CA SER A 110 7.82 0.23 -21.86
C SER A 110 7.24 0.95 -20.63
N PHE A 111 8.09 1.40 -19.70
CA PHE A 111 7.66 2.27 -18.60
C PHE A 111 7.34 3.68 -19.09
N ASP A 112 7.97 4.15 -20.18
CA ASP A 112 7.72 5.48 -20.74
C ASP A 112 6.35 5.57 -21.45
N SER A 113 5.74 4.43 -21.83
CA SER A 113 4.39 4.36 -22.41
C SER A 113 3.32 3.94 -21.40
N ALA A 114 3.63 3.89 -20.10
CA ALA A 114 2.67 3.57 -19.03
C ALA A 114 1.81 4.78 -18.63
N THR A 115 1.56 5.69 -19.59
CA THR A 115 0.93 7.02 -19.47
C THR A 115 -0.54 7.02 -19.00
N GLY A 116 -1.02 5.96 -18.35
CA GLY A 116 -2.35 5.94 -17.74
C GLY A 116 -2.49 5.04 -16.53
N ILE A 117 -1.41 4.40 -16.05
CA ILE A 117 -1.49 3.50 -14.88
C ILE A 117 -1.54 4.30 -13.58
N PHE A 118 -0.76 5.38 -13.49
CA PHE A 118 -0.65 6.23 -12.31
C PHE A 118 -1.32 7.59 -12.51
N GLY A 119 -2.30 7.68 -13.43
CA GLY A 119 -2.89 8.96 -13.82
C GLY A 119 -1.83 9.96 -14.30
N LEU A 120 -1.85 11.17 -13.74
CA LEU A 120 -0.90 12.25 -14.00
C LEU A 120 0.31 12.26 -13.06
N PHE A 121 0.42 11.28 -12.15
CA PHE A 121 1.60 11.14 -11.29
C PHE A 121 2.78 10.55 -12.05
N THR A 122 4.00 10.98 -11.72
CA THR A 122 5.24 10.51 -12.36
C THR A 122 6.21 9.89 -11.34
N PRO A 123 5.85 8.76 -10.69
CA PRO A 123 6.68 8.14 -9.65
C PRO A 123 8.08 7.84 -10.18
N THR A 124 9.12 8.08 -9.39
CA THR A 124 10.50 7.82 -9.83
C THR A 124 10.72 6.35 -10.13
N LEU A 125 11.61 6.06 -11.08
CA LEU A 125 12.02 4.68 -11.36
C LEU A 125 12.56 3.97 -10.11
N PHE A 126 13.15 4.69 -9.16
CA PHE A 126 13.57 4.11 -7.88
C PHE A 126 12.38 3.53 -7.10
N LEU A 127 11.31 4.30 -6.91
CA LEU A 127 10.11 3.84 -6.18
C LEU A 127 9.35 2.77 -6.95
N GLN A 128 9.23 2.91 -8.27
CA GLN A 128 8.68 1.87 -9.13
C GLN A 128 9.51 0.58 -9.02
N ARG A 129 10.86 0.72 -8.93
CA ARG A 129 11.75 -0.42 -8.77
C ARG A 129 11.67 -1.04 -7.39
N LEU A 130 11.51 -0.28 -6.32
CA LEU A 130 11.22 -0.82 -5.00
C LEU A 130 9.95 -1.68 -5.02
N GLN A 131 8.95 -1.28 -5.80
CA GLN A 131 7.78 -2.13 -6.05
C GLN A 131 8.11 -3.38 -6.88
N SER A 132 9.02 -3.27 -7.85
CA SER A 132 9.39 -4.38 -8.75
C SER A 132 10.40 -5.38 -8.19
N LEU A 133 11.28 -4.94 -7.28
CA LEU A 133 12.23 -5.78 -6.54
C LEU A 133 11.46 -6.82 -5.72
N HIS A 134 10.25 -6.44 -5.33
CA HIS A 134 9.21 -7.32 -4.82
C HIS A 134 8.28 -7.66 -5.98
N LEU A 135 8.79 -8.45 -6.94
CA LEU A 135 8.25 -8.98 -8.22
C LEU A 135 6.75 -9.45 -8.30
N TRP A 136 5.88 -8.95 -7.45
CA TRP A 136 4.57 -9.46 -7.06
C TRP A 136 3.45 -8.44 -7.26
N GLY A 137 3.77 -7.28 -7.83
CA GLY A 137 2.78 -6.27 -8.23
C GLY A 137 2.27 -6.40 -9.66
N ARG A 138 2.94 -7.16 -10.54
CA ARG A 138 2.61 -7.19 -11.97
C ARG A 138 1.48 -8.19 -12.29
N SER A 139 0.28 -7.90 -11.80
CA SER A 139 -0.92 -8.31 -12.54
C SER A 139 -0.85 -7.57 -13.88
N CYS A 140 -0.73 -8.29 -14.99
CA CYS A 140 -0.54 -7.66 -16.29
C CYS A 140 -1.77 -6.79 -16.60
N PRO A 141 -1.66 -5.47 -16.84
CA PRO A 141 -2.81 -4.58 -17.00
C PRO A 141 -3.71 -4.92 -18.21
N PHE A 142 -3.28 -5.85 -19.07
CA PHE A 142 -4.03 -6.36 -20.21
C PHE A 142 -4.93 -7.58 -19.90
N GLN A 143 -5.14 -7.93 -18.63
CA GLN A 143 -5.96 -9.08 -18.21
C GLN A 143 -7.48 -8.81 -18.32
N ASN A 144 -7.98 -8.49 -19.52
CA ASN A 144 -9.43 -8.49 -19.79
C ASN A 144 -10.06 -9.91 -19.86
N LYS A 145 -9.25 -10.96 -19.67
CA LYS A 145 -9.70 -12.37 -19.58
C LYS A 145 -9.42 -13.02 -18.19
N GLY A 146 -9.13 -12.22 -17.16
CA GLY A 146 -8.42 -12.64 -15.94
C GLY A 146 -9.18 -13.29 -14.77
N LYS A 147 -10.51 -13.45 -14.81
CA LYS A 147 -11.29 -13.89 -13.62
C LYS A 147 -10.83 -15.23 -13.01
N GLU A 148 -10.36 -16.17 -13.83
CA GLU A 148 -9.95 -17.50 -13.38
C GLU A 148 -8.55 -17.50 -12.72
N LEU A 149 -7.63 -16.65 -13.21
CA LEU A 149 -6.28 -16.49 -12.65
C LEU A 149 -6.33 -15.73 -11.31
N ASP A 150 -7.19 -14.72 -11.21
CA ASP A 150 -7.41 -13.98 -9.97
C ASP A 150 -8.00 -14.89 -8.88
N ALA A 151 -8.91 -15.80 -9.24
CA ALA A 151 -9.46 -16.78 -8.32
C ALA A 151 -8.39 -17.76 -7.80
N GLN A 152 -7.47 -18.21 -8.65
CA GLN A 152 -6.38 -19.10 -8.24
C GLN A 152 -5.37 -18.37 -7.32
N ALA A 153 -5.01 -17.14 -7.64
CA ALA A 153 -4.15 -16.32 -6.79
C ALA A 153 -4.79 -16.08 -5.41
N ALA A 154 -6.08 -15.76 -5.38
CA ALA A 154 -6.84 -15.60 -4.13
C ALA A 154 -6.89 -16.89 -3.29
N GLN A 155 -7.03 -18.06 -3.93
CA GLN A 155 -6.97 -19.37 -3.25
C GLN A 155 -5.59 -19.62 -2.64
N HIS A 156 -4.52 -19.42 -3.40
CA HIS A 156 -3.16 -19.61 -2.89
C HIS A 156 -2.83 -18.63 -1.75
N LEU A 157 -3.30 -17.39 -1.82
CA LEU A 157 -3.16 -16.42 -0.73
C LEU A 157 -3.95 -16.83 0.51
N SER A 158 -5.17 -17.35 0.35
CA SER A 158 -5.95 -17.90 1.47
C SER A 158 -5.21 -19.05 2.16
N ALA A 159 -4.64 -19.97 1.36
CA ALA A 159 -3.83 -21.07 1.88
C ALA A 159 -2.58 -20.57 2.61
N LEU A 160 -1.86 -19.61 2.04
CA LEU A 160 -0.69 -18.99 2.66
C LEU A 160 -1.04 -18.35 4.02
N ALA A 161 -2.12 -17.57 4.08
CA ALA A 161 -2.59 -16.96 5.31
C ALA A 161 -2.95 -18.01 6.38
N SER A 162 -3.59 -19.10 5.96
CA SER A 162 -3.95 -20.22 6.85
C SER A 162 -2.70 -20.89 7.43
N LEU A 163 -1.66 -21.10 6.62
CA LEU A 163 -0.40 -21.68 7.07
C LEU A 163 0.37 -20.79 8.04
N VAL A 164 0.42 -19.47 7.77
CA VAL A 164 1.01 -18.49 8.70
C VAL A 164 0.25 -18.51 10.03
N SER A 165 -1.08 -18.54 9.99
CA SER A 165 -1.91 -18.65 11.20
C SER A 165 -1.66 -19.95 11.96
N LEU A 166 -1.56 -21.09 11.27
CA LEU A 166 -1.25 -22.39 11.89
C LEU A 166 0.13 -22.42 12.54
N ARG A 167 1.07 -21.64 12.02
CA ARG A 167 2.40 -21.47 12.62
C ARG A 167 2.38 -20.52 13.83
N GLY A 168 1.30 -19.79 14.08
CA GLY A 168 1.20 -18.85 15.21
C GLY A 168 1.50 -17.38 14.87
N GLY A 169 1.42 -17.00 13.59
CA GLY A 169 1.59 -15.63 13.10
C GLY A 169 2.91 -15.40 12.36
N LEU A 170 3.23 -14.14 12.04
CA LEU A 170 4.49 -13.81 11.37
C LEU A 170 5.70 -13.93 12.31
N ARG A 171 5.50 -13.71 13.62
CA ARG A 171 6.54 -13.82 14.65
C ARG A 171 7.16 -15.21 14.80
N SER A 172 6.49 -16.26 14.33
CA SER A 172 7.01 -17.63 14.40
C SER A 172 7.77 -18.06 13.16
N ILE A 173 8.01 -17.13 12.23
CA ILE A 173 8.78 -17.35 11.02
C ILE A 173 10.26 -17.06 11.33
N ASP A 174 11.06 -18.12 11.35
CA ASP A 174 12.47 -18.05 11.76
C ASP A 174 13.40 -17.63 10.62
N THR A 175 12.93 -17.73 9.37
CA THR A 175 13.73 -17.39 8.20
C THR A 175 13.88 -15.87 8.07
N PRO A 176 15.10 -15.31 8.17
CA PRO A 176 15.30 -13.86 8.12
C PRO A 176 14.77 -13.24 6.82
N GLY A 177 14.06 -12.12 6.93
CA GLY A 177 13.49 -11.38 5.79
C GLY A 177 12.19 -11.98 5.24
N PHE A 178 11.80 -13.19 5.66
CA PHE A 178 10.65 -13.88 5.10
C PHE A 178 9.32 -13.38 5.68
N ALA A 179 9.30 -13.03 6.96
CA ALA A 179 8.14 -12.39 7.58
C ALA A 179 7.82 -11.04 6.93
N GLU A 180 8.84 -10.25 6.61
CA GLU A 180 8.75 -8.97 5.92
C GLU A 180 8.23 -9.12 4.50
N ALA A 181 8.71 -10.14 3.77
CA ALA A 181 8.23 -10.47 2.44
C ALA A 181 6.74 -10.86 2.46
N LEU A 182 6.32 -11.68 3.41
CA LEU A 182 4.90 -12.08 3.57
C LEU A 182 4.03 -10.90 3.99
N HIS A 183 4.51 -10.06 4.90
CA HIS A 183 3.80 -8.84 5.30
C HIS A 183 3.59 -7.92 4.09
N LEU A 184 4.65 -7.62 3.34
CA LEU A 184 4.54 -6.80 2.13
C LEU A 184 3.60 -7.43 1.10
N PHE A 185 3.64 -8.75 0.93
CA PHE A 185 2.70 -9.45 0.06
C PHE A 185 1.25 -9.16 0.49
N GLY A 186 0.96 -9.31 1.79
CA GLY A 186 -0.35 -9.00 2.35
C GLY A 186 -0.77 -7.54 2.14
N VAL A 187 0.17 -6.60 2.29
CA VAL A 187 -0.06 -5.17 2.08
C VAL A 187 -0.35 -4.86 0.61
N ILE A 188 0.42 -5.38 -0.35
CA ILE A 188 0.20 -5.15 -1.78
C ILE A 188 -1.20 -5.63 -2.21
N GLU A 189 -1.58 -6.84 -1.81
CA GLU A 189 -2.89 -7.40 -2.16
C GLU A 189 -4.04 -6.63 -1.50
N ALA A 190 -3.84 -6.23 -0.24
CA ALA A 190 -4.78 -5.39 0.47
C ALA A 190 -4.95 -4.03 -0.20
N ALA A 191 -3.86 -3.42 -0.67
CA ALA A 191 -3.85 -2.14 -1.35
C ALA A 191 -4.57 -2.18 -2.71
N LYS A 192 -4.36 -3.26 -3.50
CA LYS A 192 -5.10 -3.50 -4.76
C LYS A 192 -6.60 -3.56 -4.55
N GLY A 193 -7.04 -4.13 -3.43
CA GLY A 193 -8.46 -4.25 -3.07
C GLY A 193 -8.99 -3.17 -2.13
N LEU A 194 -8.18 -2.16 -1.77
CA LEU A 194 -8.50 -1.15 -0.73
C LEU A 194 -9.11 -1.78 0.54
N SER A 195 -8.49 -2.85 1.02
CA SER A 195 -8.98 -3.68 2.12
C SER A 195 -7.95 -3.75 3.24
N ARG A 196 -8.35 -4.26 4.40
CA ARG A 196 -7.45 -4.43 5.54
C ARG A 196 -6.39 -5.52 5.25
N PRO A 197 -5.09 -5.29 5.49
CA PRO A 197 -4.07 -6.32 5.34
C PRO A 197 -4.29 -7.49 6.30
N ARG A 198 -4.03 -8.71 5.81
CA ARG A 198 -4.27 -9.96 6.56
C ARG A 198 -3.23 -10.25 7.63
N PHE A 199 -2.00 -9.79 7.42
CA PHE A 199 -0.89 -10.04 8.31
C PHE A 199 -0.62 -8.82 9.19
N GLU A 200 -0.22 -9.06 10.44
CA GLU A 200 0.26 -8.02 11.35
C GLU A 200 1.59 -7.42 10.88
N LEU A 201 2.02 -6.33 11.53
CA LEU A 201 3.35 -5.78 11.30
C LEU A 201 4.42 -6.74 11.87
N PRO A 202 5.48 -7.07 11.10
CA PRO A 202 6.64 -7.79 11.61
C PRO A 202 7.28 -7.06 12.78
N GLU A 203 7.88 -7.81 13.72
CA GLU A 203 8.58 -7.23 14.88
C GLU A 203 9.70 -6.26 14.46
N THR A 204 10.37 -6.53 13.35
CA THR A 204 11.39 -5.67 12.73
C THR A 204 10.81 -4.32 12.30
N SER A 205 9.64 -4.31 11.66
CA SER A 205 8.91 -3.09 11.31
C SER A 205 8.47 -2.33 12.57
N VAL A 206 7.96 -3.02 13.59
CA VAL A 206 7.57 -2.39 14.87
C VAL A 206 8.76 -1.75 15.55
N TRP A 207 9.89 -2.46 15.63
CA TRP A 207 11.13 -1.94 16.18
C TRP A 207 11.64 -0.73 15.39
N PHE A 208 11.60 -0.79 14.07
CA PHE A 208 11.98 0.31 13.20
C PHE A 208 11.09 1.55 13.41
N LEU A 209 9.78 1.38 13.54
CA LEU A 209 8.85 2.49 13.83
C LEU A 209 9.11 3.15 15.18
N ARG A 210 9.65 2.42 16.17
CA ARG A 210 10.12 2.97 17.45
C ARG A 210 11.44 3.71 17.29
N LEU A 211 12.35 3.22 16.45
CA LEU A 211 13.63 3.87 16.19
C LEU A 211 13.44 5.29 15.61
N ILE A 212 12.43 5.48 14.77
CA ILE A 212 12.12 6.79 14.16
C ILE A 212 11.12 7.62 14.97
N GLU A 213 10.72 7.18 16.16
CA GLU A 213 9.68 7.84 16.97
C GLU A 213 10.03 9.30 17.28
N GLY A 214 11.29 9.61 17.59
CA GLY A 214 11.72 10.98 17.81
C GLY A 214 11.49 11.89 16.60
N SER A 215 11.84 11.42 15.39
CA SER A 215 11.58 12.14 14.14
C SER A 215 10.09 12.25 13.85
N ARG A 216 9.30 11.22 14.16
CA ARG A 216 7.84 11.23 14.00
C ARG A 216 7.21 12.29 14.88
N VAL A 217 7.58 12.36 16.16
CA VAL A 217 7.02 13.35 17.11
C VAL A 217 7.33 14.78 16.65
N GLU A 218 8.54 15.04 16.17
CA GLU A 218 8.92 16.35 15.64
C GLU A 218 8.10 16.72 14.39
N ALA A 219 7.99 15.79 13.43
CA ALA A 219 7.21 15.99 12.22
C ALA A 219 5.70 16.14 12.50
N ALA A 220 5.14 15.32 13.38
CA ALA A 220 3.74 15.41 13.80
C ALA A 220 3.45 16.76 14.47
N ARG A 221 4.34 17.23 15.34
CA ARG A 221 4.23 18.57 15.96
C ARG A 221 4.23 19.66 14.89
N ALA A 222 5.12 19.60 13.91
CA ALA A 222 5.16 20.58 12.82
C ALA A 222 3.83 20.59 12.02
N LEU A 223 3.25 19.40 11.77
CA LEU A 223 1.96 19.27 11.07
C LEU A 223 0.78 19.77 11.90
N SER A 224 0.76 19.51 13.21
CA SER A 224 -0.27 20.00 14.14
C SER A 224 -0.33 21.52 14.21
N PHE A 225 0.77 22.22 13.94
CA PHE A 225 0.80 23.68 13.85
C PHE A 225 0.71 24.21 12.40
N GLY A 226 0.64 23.32 11.41
CA GLY A 226 0.56 23.65 9.99
C GLY A 226 -0.85 23.58 9.42
N ALA A 227 -0.94 23.59 8.08
CA ALA A 227 -2.21 23.58 7.35
C ALA A 227 -3.08 22.36 7.70
N PHE A 228 -2.49 21.18 7.87
CA PHE A 228 -3.21 19.98 8.29
C PHE A 228 -3.75 20.08 9.72
N GLY A 229 -2.97 20.54 10.70
CA GLY A 229 -3.42 20.66 12.08
C GLY A 229 -4.52 21.72 12.30
N SER A 230 -4.70 22.63 11.35
CA SER A 230 -5.82 23.58 11.38
C SER A 230 -7.17 23.00 10.93
N ILE A 231 -7.16 21.77 10.39
CA ILE A 231 -8.31 21.14 9.71
C ILE A 231 -8.56 19.71 10.22
N LEU A 232 -7.50 18.98 10.55
CA LEU A 232 -7.55 17.62 11.08
C LEU A 232 -7.18 17.61 12.55
N ASP A 233 -8.11 17.15 13.38
CA ASP A 233 -7.91 16.95 14.82
C ASP A 233 -7.55 15.49 15.17
N GLU A 234 -7.48 14.59 14.20
CA GLU A 234 -7.32 13.15 14.42
C GLU A 234 -5.83 12.74 14.55
N PRO A 235 -5.35 12.42 15.78
CA PRO A 235 -3.93 12.25 16.05
C PRO A 235 -3.31 11.07 15.29
N LEU A 236 -4.05 9.96 15.12
CA LEU A 236 -3.53 8.79 14.42
C LEU A 236 -3.23 9.10 12.95
N LEU A 237 -4.10 9.90 12.30
CA LEU A 237 -3.92 10.28 10.91
C LEU A 237 -2.77 11.29 10.75
N LEU A 238 -2.62 12.22 11.70
CA LEU A 238 -1.48 13.14 11.76
C LEU A 238 -0.14 12.40 11.94
N GLU A 239 -0.09 11.33 12.74
CA GLU A 239 1.10 10.50 12.86
C GLU A 239 1.45 9.75 11.57
N ILE A 240 0.45 9.20 10.87
CA ILE A 240 0.66 8.54 9.58
C ILE A 240 1.19 9.57 8.56
N LEU A 241 0.62 10.77 8.57
CA LEU A 241 1.05 11.88 7.74
C LEU A 241 2.50 12.30 8.05
N ALA A 242 2.89 12.35 9.32
CA ALA A 242 4.26 12.60 9.73
C ALA A 242 5.23 11.56 9.15
N ASP A 243 4.87 10.27 9.19
CA ASP A 243 5.65 9.20 8.55
C ASP A 243 5.76 9.40 7.03
N ILE A 244 4.68 9.84 6.35
CA ILE A 244 4.71 10.19 4.92
C ILE A 244 5.70 11.32 4.64
N HIS A 245 5.70 12.39 5.44
CA HIS A 245 6.66 13.49 5.27
C HIS A 245 8.12 13.05 5.48
N ILE A 246 8.37 12.19 6.48
CA ILE A 246 9.69 11.58 6.68
C ILE A 246 10.09 10.78 5.44
N LEU A 247 9.19 9.96 4.91
CA LEU A 247 9.44 9.16 3.71
C LEU A 247 9.69 10.02 2.46
N CYS A 248 8.92 11.09 2.24
CA CYS A 248 9.14 12.07 1.18
C CYS A 248 10.53 12.71 1.29
N SER A 249 10.93 13.12 2.50
CA SER A 249 12.24 13.69 2.77
C SER A 249 13.38 12.71 2.46
N TRP A 250 13.24 11.46 2.93
CA TRP A 250 14.20 10.39 2.70
C TRP A 250 14.34 10.05 1.22
N THR A 251 13.21 9.94 0.51
CA THR A 251 13.19 9.66 -0.93
C THR A 251 13.81 10.80 -1.72
N SER A 252 13.52 12.05 -1.35
CA SER A 252 14.10 13.23 -2.01
C SER A 252 15.62 13.28 -1.85
N ARG A 253 16.16 12.90 -0.68
CA ARG A 253 17.62 12.78 -0.46
C ARG A 253 18.22 11.64 -1.28
N ALA A 254 17.59 10.46 -1.27
CA ALA A 254 18.05 9.31 -2.04
C ALA A 254 18.09 9.61 -3.54
N PHE A 255 17.07 10.31 -4.05
CA PHE A 255 17.00 10.73 -5.45
C PHE A 255 18.00 11.85 -5.79
N GLY A 256 18.10 12.89 -4.96
CA GLY A 256 19.02 14.00 -5.17
C GLY A 256 20.49 13.56 -5.23
N LEU A 257 20.87 12.56 -4.45
CA LEU A 257 22.19 11.92 -4.54
C LEU A 257 22.36 11.16 -5.85
N HIS A 258 21.34 10.44 -6.32
CA HIS A 258 21.41 9.69 -7.58
C HIS A 258 21.59 10.62 -8.80
N CYS A 259 20.93 11.78 -8.81
CA CYS A 259 21.09 12.77 -9.88
C CYS A 259 22.44 13.51 -9.83
N ARG A 260 22.98 13.79 -8.63
CA ARG A 260 24.26 14.51 -8.49
C ARG A 260 25.49 13.63 -8.75
N TYR A 261 25.46 12.37 -8.34
CA TYR A 261 26.61 11.46 -8.48
C TYR A 261 26.60 10.61 -9.77
N GLY A 262 25.59 10.78 -10.63
CA GLY A 262 25.57 10.22 -11.99
C GLY A 262 26.44 10.99 -13.00
N GLY A 263 27.04 12.12 -12.60
CA GLY A 263 28.08 12.83 -13.34
C GLY A 263 29.39 12.82 -12.55
N GLU A 264 30.50 12.54 -13.21
CA GLU A 264 31.86 12.65 -12.65
C GLU A 264 32.10 14.07 -12.12
N GLY A 265 31.88 14.32 -10.84
CA GLY A 265 32.01 15.66 -10.27
C GLY A 265 32.06 15.68 -8.75
N ASP A 266 33.30 15.81 -8.24
CA ASP A 266 33.75 16.26 -6.93
C ASP A 266 33.03 15.83 -5.63
N LEU A 267 33.75 15.03 -4.83
CA LEU A 267 33.31 14.28 -3.64
C LEU A 267 33.43 15.03 -2.30
N ALA A 268 33.45 16.37 -2.28
CA ALA A 268 34.04 17.08 -1.13
C ALA A 268 33.10 17.69 -0.08
N SER A 269 31.76 17.58 -0.14
CA SER A 269 30.95 18.18 0.94
C SER A 269 29.59 17.55 1.24
N VAL A 270 29.44 17.19 2.52
CA VAL A 270 28.26 16.78 3.31
C VAL A 270 28.08 15.26 3.49
N PRO A 271 28.57 14.69 4.61
CA PRO A 271 28.34 13.31 5.00
C PRO A 271 27.03 13.22 5.80
N VAL A 272 25.90 13.24 5.11
CA VAL A 272 24.67 12.67 5.66
C VAL A 272 24.45 11.39 4.88
N HIS A 273 24.78 10.25 5.50
CA HIS A 273 24.52 8.95 4.89
C HIS A 273 23.04 8.89 4.51
N PRO A 274 22.70 8.65 3.23
CA PRO A 274 21.31 8.51 2.83
C PRO A 274 20.66 7.37 3.62
N PRO A 275 19.35 7.46 3.87
CA PRO A 275 18.61 6.35 4.45
C PRO A 275 18.79 5.13 3.55
N LEU A 276 19.09 3.98 4.17
CA LEU A 276 19.21 2.71 3.47
C LEU A 276 17.91 2.39 2.74
N ALA A 277 17.99 1.76 1.56
CA ALA A 277 16.81 1.39 0.76
C ALA A 277 15.85 0.46 1.54
N GLU A 278 16.39 -0.34 2.45
CA GLU A 278 15.63 -1.16 3.39
C GLU A 278 14.77 -0.30 4.32
N ASN A 279 15.33 0.74 4.95
CA ASN A 279 14.58 1.65 5.83
C ASN A 279 13.47 2.38 5.08
N ILE A 280 13.74 2.83 3.85
CA ILE A 280 12.73 3.43 2.97
C ILE A 280 11.60 2.43 2.70
N SER A 281 11.95 1.19 2.38
CA SER A 281 10.96 0.13 2.09
C SER A 281 10.13 -0.22 3.32
N THR A 282 10.76 -0.38 4.48
CA THR A 282 10.09 -0.69 5.74
C THR A 282 9.13 0.41 6.16
N LEU A 283 9.55 1.69 6.10
CA LEU A 283 8.69 2.83 6.41
C LEU A 283 7.50 2.91 5.45
N ARG A 284 7.77 2.84 4.14
CA ARG A 284 6.76 2.87 3.08
C ARG A 284 5.71 1.78 3.26
N ASN A 285 6.13 0.53 3.51
CA ASN A 285 5.23 -0.59 3.71
C ASN A 285 4.39 -0.42 4.99
N SER A 286 5.00 0.14 6.05
CA SER A 286 4.31 0.41 7.31
C SER A 286 3.27 1.52 7.18
N ILE A 287 3.55 2.59 6.42
CA ILE A 287 2.58 3.65 6.12
C ILE A 287 1.38 3.08 5.37
N GLU A 288 1.63 2.33 4.29
CA GLU A 288 0.56 1.72 3.50
C GLU A 288 -0.29 0.79 4.37
N TYR A 289 0.34 -0.05 5.19
CA TYR A 289 -0.36 -0.89 6.17
C TYR A 289 -1.24 -0.05 7.10
N ARG A 290 -0.68 1.00 7.72
CA ARG A 290 -1.38 1.88 8.66
C ARG A 290 -2.57 2.58 8.00
N LEU A 291 -2.43 3.06 6.77
CA LEU A 291 -3.53 3.67 6.02
C LEU A 291 -4.64 2.66 5.71
N LEU A 292 -4.30 1.42 5.32
CA LEU A 292 -5.31 0.42 4.97
C LEU A 292 -6.05 -0.17 6.18
N ILE A 293 -5.44 -0.18 7.37
CA ILE A 293 -6.14 -0.55 8.61
C ILE A 293 -6.95 0.62 9.20
N TYR A 294 -6.57 1.85 8.85
CA TYR A 294 -7.24 3.05 9.32
C TYR A 294 -8.65 3.11 8.71
N SER A 295 -9.64 3.25 9.58
CA SER A 295 -11.04 3.34 9.20
C SER A 295 -11.55 4.69 9.68
N PRO A 296 -11.72 5.67 8.77
CA PRO A 296 -12.26 6.96 9.17
C PRO A 296 -13.61 6.82 9.84
N GLU A 297 -13.91 7.67 10.82
CA GLU A 297 -15.24 7.71 11.39
C GLU A 297 -16.28 8.09 10.32
N SER A 298 -17.43 7.42 10.34
CA SER A 298 -18.41 7.53 9.24
C SER A 298 -18.99 8.93 9.07
N ASP A 299 -18.84 9.81 10.05
CA ASP A 299 -19.55 11.08 10.08
C ASP A 299 -18.60 12.28 9.83
N ILE A 300 -17.29 12.07 9.83
CA ILE A 300 -16.29 13.12 9.68
C ILE A 300 -15.76 13.17 8.24
N ALA A 301 -16.36 14.02 7.42
CA ALA A 301 -16.04 14.10 5.99
C ALA A 301 -14.60 14.56 5.70
N ILE A 302 -14.07 15.49 6.50
CA ILE A 302 -12.69 15.99 6.35
C ILE A 302 -11.67 14.86 6.53
N GLU A 303 -11.87 14.03 7.55
CA GLU A 303 -11.03 12.87 7.84
C GLU A 303 -11.07 11.86 6.69
N LYS A 304 -12.27 11.57 6.15
CA LYS A 304 -12.44 10.71 4.97
C LYS A 304 -11.74 11.26 3.73
N LEU A 305 -11.86 12.56 3.47
CA LEU A 305 -11.20 13.22 2.35
C LEU A 305 -9.68 13.17 2.49
N ALA A 306 -9.15 13.47 3.67
CA ALA A 306 -7.72 13.40 3.96
C ALA A 306 -7.19 11.98 3.77
N HIS A 307 -7.84 11.00 4.39
CA HIS A 307 -7.46 9.59 4.27
C HIS A 307 -7.47 9.11 2.81
N THR A 308 -8.54 9.43 2.06
CA THR A 308 -8.66 9.05 0.65
C THR A 308 -7.59 9.72 -0.21
N ALA A 309 -7.34 11.02 -0.02
CA ALA A 309 -6.32 11.76 -0.76
C ALA A 309 -4.89 11.29 -0.40
N MET A 310 -4.63 10.91 0.85
CA MET A 310 -3.37 10.29 1.28
C MET A 310 -3.16 8.93 0.61
N LEU A 311 -4.20 8.10 0.49
CA LEU A 311 -4.13 6.83 -0.25
C LEU A 311 -3.87 7.07 -1.75
N VAL A 312 -4.53 8.06 -2.37
CA VAL A 312 -4.26 8.47 -3.76
C VAL A 312 -2.79 8.87 -3.92
N PHE A 313 -2.29 9.72 -3.03
CA PHE A 313 -0.90 10.15 -3.03
C PHE A 313 0.05 8.96 -2.84
N MET A 314 -0.22 8.07 -1.90
CA MET A 314 0.59 6.85 -1.70
C MET A 314 0.59 6.00 -2.96
N HIS A 315 -0.56 5.69 -3.55
CA HIS A 315 -0.65 4.79 -4.72
C HIS A 315 -0.15 5.40 -6.02
N GLY A 316 -0.14 6.73 -6.14
CA GLY A 316 0.39 7.46 -7.30
C GLY A 316 1.88 7.80 -7.18
N VAL A 317 2.38 8.03 -5.96
CA VAL A 317 3.69 8.63 -5.71
C VAL A 317 4.63 7.66 -4.98
N LEU A 318 4.34 7.33 -3.72
CA LEU A 318 5.31 6.69 -2.81
C LEU A 318 5.29 5.15 -2.85
N PHE A 319 4.12 4.58 -3.09
CA PHE A 319 3.84 3.15 -3.22
C PHE A 319 3.13 2.91 -4.56
N PRO A 320 3.80 3.17 -5.70
CA PRO A 320 3.17 3.12 -7.01
C PRO A 320 2.62 1.71 -7.31
N LEU A 321 1.29 1.58 -7.29
CA LEU A 321 0.60 0.33 -7.58
C LEU A 321 0.25 0.23 -9.06
N PRO A 322 0.69 -0.80 -9.79
CA PRO A 322 0.34 -0.97 -11.20
C PRO A 322 -1.08 -1.55 -11.37
N HIS A 323 -2.03 -1.10 -10.56
CA HIS A 323 -3.42 -1.57 -10.56
C HIS A 323 -4.38 -0.39 -10.60
N ARG A 324 -5.03 -0.18 -11.76
CA ARG A 324 -5.90 0.98 -11.97
C ARG A 324 -7.20 0.93 -11.18
N THR A 325 -7.73 -0.26 -10.88
CA THR A 325 -9.02 -0.42 -10.20
C THR A 325 -9.05 0.23 -8.82
N SER A 326 -7.97 0.12 -8.03
CA SER A 326 -7.91 0.75 -6.71
C SER A 326 -7.93 2.28 -6.83
N MET A 327 -7.17 2.83 -7.77
CA MET A 327 -7.16 4.27 -8.02
C MET A 327 -8.55 4.79 -8.45
N MET A 328 -9.24 4.06 -9.34
CA MET A 328 -10.62 4.40 -9.74
C MET A 328 -11.56 4.42 -8.52
N GLN A 329 -11.51 3.40 -7.67
CA GLN A 329 -12.33 3.34 -6.45
C GLN A 329 -12.01 4.49 -5.48
N LEU A 330 -10.75 4.92 -5.37
CA LEU A 330 -10.37 6.07 -4.55
C LEU A 330 -10.93 7.38 -5.14
N VAL A 331 -10.85 7.57 -6.46
CA VAL A 331 -11.44 8.72 -7.15
C VAL A 331 -12.95 8.78 -6.94
N GLU A 332 -13.65 7.65 -7.07
CA GLU A 332 -15.09 7.56 -6.81
C GLU A 332 -15.43 7.95 -5.37
N ARG A 333 -14.70 7.41 -4.38
CA ARG A 333 -14.88 7.77 -2.95
C ARG A 333 -14.65 9.25 -2.69
N LEU A 334 -13.63 9.84 -3.33
CA LEU A 334 -13.30 11.26 -3.21
C LEU A 334 -14.42 12.12 -3.80
N ILE A 335 -14.88 11.80 -5.03
CA ILE A 335 -15.98 12.52 -5.70
C ILE A 335 -17.25 12.47 -4.86
N GLU A 336 -17.62 11.32 -4.33
CA GLU A 336 -18.84 11.17 -3.53
C GLU A 336 -18.75 12.00 -2.24
N THR A 337 -17.60 11.94 -1.55
CA THR A 337 -17.40 12.70 -0.33
C THR A 337 -17.38 14.22 -0.61
N VAL A 338 -16.68 14.68 -1.66
CA VAL A 338 -16.70 16.09 -2.09
C VAL A 338 -18.11 16.54 -2.45
N ARG A 339 -18.87 15.73 -3.19
CA ARG A 339 -20.25 16.04 -3.57
C ARG A 339 -21.14 16.18 -2.33
N SER A 340 -21.03 15.28 -1.37
CA SER A 340 -21.80 15.36 -0.11
C SER A 340 -21.48 16.64 0.67
N GLN A 341 -20.22 17.08 0.68
CA GLN A 341 -19.82 18.35 1.31
C GLN A 341 -20.39 19.56 0.57
N CYS A 342 -20.43 19.52 -0.76
CA CYS A 342 -21.02 20.59 -1.56
C CYS A 342 -22.56 20.61 -1.54
N GLN A 343 -23.23 19.50 -1.20
CA GLN A 343 -24.71 19.36 -1.23
C GLN A 343 -25.38 19.41 0.15
N GLY A 344 -24.67 19.02 1.23
CA GLY A 344 -25.21 18.90 2.58
C GLY A 344 -25.53 20.23 3.27
N GLN A 345 -25.21 21.37 2.65
CA GLN A 345 -25.62 22.69 3.09
C GLN A 345 -26.69 23.19 2.11
N GLY A 346 -27.93 23.34 2.59
CA GLY A 346 -29.14 23.52 1.78
C GLY A 346 -29.07 24.61 0.71
N GLN A 347 -30.04 24.53 -0.22
CA GLN A 347 -30.18 25.21 -1.52
C GLN A 347 -29.98 26.76 -1.59
N HIS A 348 -29.57 27.42 -0.52
CA HIS A 348 -29.17 28.82 -0.50
C HIS A 348 -28.06 29.06 0.52
N MET A 349 -26.80 28.74 0.18
CA MET A 349 -25.66 29.52 0.68
C MET A 349 -24.44 29.39 -0.24
N GLU A 350 -24.10 30.54 -0.78
CA GLU A 350 -22.78 31.03 -1.15
C GLU A 350 -21.59 30.24 -0.54
N PHE A 351 -20.84 29.53 -1.41
CA PHE A 351 -19.45 29.08 -1.23
C PHE A 351 -18.50 30.05 -0.47
N PRO A 352 -18.67 31.39 -0.52
CA PRO A 352 -17.91 32.36 0.27
C PRO A 352 -17.73 32.13 1.77
N LEU A 353 -18.50 31.26 2.44
CA LEU A 353 -18.48 31.12 3.90
C LEU A 353 -17.59 29.99 4.45
N LEU A 354 -16.96 29.18 3.58
CA LEU A 354 -15.96 28.21 4.04
C LEU A 354 -14.72 28.92 4.57
N HIS A 355 -14.23 28.50 5.72
CA HIS A 355 -12.98 29.01 6.29
C HIS A 355 -11.84 28.88 5.25
N PRO A 356 -10.96 29.87 5.05
CA PRO A 356 -9.93 29.84 4.00
C PRO A 356 -9.09 28.56 3.99
N GLU A 357 -8.71 28.06 5.18
CA GLU A 357 -7.96 26.82 5.32
C GLU A 357 -8.73 25.59 4.78
N HIS A 358 -10.05 25.53 4.96
CA HIS A 358 -10.86 24.44 4.39
C HIS A 358 -10.86 24.48 2.86
N GLN A 359 -10.89 25.66 2.25
CA GLN A 359 -10.83 25.81 0.80
C GLN A 359 -9.46 25.38 0.24
N LYS A 360 -8.37 25.73 0.93
CA LYS A 360 -7.01 25.27 0.58
C LYS A 360 -6.89 23.74 0.66
N PHE A 361 -7.45 23.14 1.71
CA PHE A 361 -7.47 21.68 1.85
C PHE A 361 -8.28 21.01 0.75
N LEU A 362 -9.49 21.50 0.47
CA LEU A 362 -10.31 20.97 -0.62
C LEU A 362 -9.63 21.15 -1.98
N THR A 363 -8.87 22.23 -2.16
CA THR A 363 -8.03 22.45 -3.36
C THR A 363 -6.97 21.36 -3.50
N TRP A 364 -6.26 21.04 -2.43
CA TRP A 364 -5.31 19.93 -2.41
C TRP A 364 -5.98 18.57 -2.70
N VAL A 365 -7.09 18.26 -2.00
CA VAL A 365 -7.84 17.02 -2.17
C VAL A 365 -8.34 16.86 -3.61
N VAL A 366 -8.99 17.87 -4.17
CA VAL A 366 -9.53 17.81 -5.53
C VAL A 366 -8.40 17.73 -6.55
N THR A 367 -7.29 18.43 -6.34
CA THR A 367 -6.10 18.30 -7.21
C THR A 367 -5.57 16.86 -7.22
N MET A 368 -5.46 16.21 -6.05
CA MET A 368 -5.09 14.79 -5.97
C MET A 368 -6.08 13.91 -6.74
N GLY A 369 -7.38 14.18 -6.60
CA GLY A 369 -8.41 13.51 -7.38
C GLY A 369 -8.24 13.66 -8.89
N VAL A 370 -8.01 14.89 -9.39
CA VAL A 370 -7.78 15.11 -10.83
C VAL A 370 -6.52 14.37 -11.29
N MET A 371 -5.44 14.44 -10.51
CA MET A 371 -4.19 13.76 -10.84
C MET A 371 -4.32 12.23 -10.87
N ALA A 372 -5.24 11.66 -10.07
CA ALA A 372 -5.52 10.24 -10.08
C ALA A 372 -6.31 9.76 -11.32
N THR A 373 -6.95 10.66 -12.06
CA THR A 373 -7.72 10.29 -13.26
C THR A 373 -6.84 9.98 -14.46
N SER A 374 -7.26 9.01 -15.26
CA SER A 374 -6.69 8.70 -16.57
C SER A 374 -7.56 9.24 -17.71
N ASP A 375 -7.10 9.13 -18.95
CA ASP A 375 -7.84 9.63 -20.12
C ASP A 375 -9.16 8.90 -20.40
N ALA A 376 -9.38 7.77 -19.75
CA ALA A 376 -10.67 7.08 -19.81
C ALA A 376 -11.68 7.56 -18.74
N ASP A 377 -11.26 8.35 -17.75
CA ASP A 377 -12.09 8.83 -16.63
C ASP A 377 -12.58 10.26 -16.90
N ILE A 378 -13.13 10.48 -18.10
CA ILE A 378 -13.45 11.83 -18.62
C ILE A 378 -14.48 12.56 -17.75
N LEU A 379 -15.50 11.85 -17.28
CA LEU A 379 -16.61 12.45 -16.52
C LEU A 379 -16.16 12.84 -15.11
N GLU A 380 -15.41 11.94 -14.45
CA GLU A 380 -14.81 12.13 -13.14
C GLU A 380 -13.83 13.31 -13.16
N ARG A 381 -12.94 13.33 -14.16
CA ARG A 381 -11.98 14.41 -14.38
C ARG A 381 -12.68 15.74 -14.59
N ALA A 382 -13.69 15.79 -15.47
CA ALA A 382 -14.43 17.03 -15.74
C ALA A 382 -15.16 17.57 -14.50
N PHE A 383 -15.75 16.69 -13.68
CA PHE A 383 -16.36 17.09 -12.41
C PHE A 383 -15.34 17.71 -11.46
N LEU A 384 -14.21 17.04 -11.24
CA LEU A 384 -13.18 17.49 -10.32
C LEU A 384 -12.50 18.79 -10.79
N VAL A 385 -12.19 18.93 -12.08
CA VAL A 385 -11.65 20.18 -12.66
C VAL A 385 -12.61 21.35 -12.45
N ARG A 386 -13.93 21.13 -12.63
CA ARG A 386 -14.94 22.17 -12.36
C ARG A 386 -14.96 22.57 -10.88
N GLN A 387 -14.92 21.61 -9.96
CA GLN A 387 -14.87 21.92 -8.52
C GLN A 387 -13.61 22.70 -8.16
N LEU A 388 -12.46 22.30 -8.70
CA LEU A 388 -11.19 22.99 -8.50
C LEU A 388 -11.24 24.43 -9.01
N ALA A 389 -11.74 24.65 -10.24
CA ALA A 389 -11.91 26.01 -10.79
C ALA A 389 -12.77 26.91 -9.90
N LEU A 390 -13.85 26.36 -9.31
CA LEU A 390 -14.67 27.09 -8.35
C LEU A 390 -13.84 27.50 -7.12
N PHE A 391 -13.10 26.57 -6.50
CA PHE A 391 -12.33 26.88 -5.28
C PHE A 391 -11.24 27.93 -5.56
N LEU A 392 -10.53 27.80 -6.68
CA LEU A 392 -9.49 28.75 -7.08
C LEU A 392 -10.04 30.14 -7.39
N GLY A 393 -11.21 30.21 -8.05
CA GLY A 393 -11.90 31.47 -8.31
C GLY A 393 -12.28 32.23 -7.02
N HIS A 394 -12.75 31.50 -6.00
CA HIS A 394 -13.07 32.10 -4.69
C HIS A 394 -11.82 32.62 -3.97
N MET A 395 -10.70 31.89 -4.04
CA MET A 395 -9.42 32.30 -3.47
C MET A 395 -8.64 33.31 -4.32
N ARG A 396 -9.14 33.64 -5.53
CA ARG A 396 -8.49 34.51 -6.52
C ARG A 396 -7.09 34.04 -6.94
N ILE A 397 -6.90 32.73 -7.01
CA ILE A 397 -5.66 32.12 -7.49
C ILE A 397 -5.65 32.21 -9.01
N SER A 398 -4.64 32.88 -9.55
CA SER A 398 -4.53 33.18 -10.99
C SER A 398 -3.23 32.67 -11.61
N SER A 399 -2.36 32.04 -10.82
CA SER A 399 -1.10 31.48 -11.31
C SER A 399 -0.86 30.07 -10.78
N TRP A 400 -0.12 29.28 -11.55
CA TRP A 400 0.39 27.98 -11.12
C TRP A 400 1.24 28.09 -9.84
N ALA A 401 2.02 29.17 -9.70
CA ALA A 401 2.88 29.37 -8.53
C ALA A 401 2.06 29.48 -7.24
N ASP A 402 0.95 30.22 -7.28
CA ASP A 402 0.05 30.36 -6.12
C ASP A 402 -0.66 29.04 -5.79
N LEU A 403 -1.15 28.31 -6.80
CA LEU A 403 -1.72 26.98 -6.60
C LEU A 403 -0.68 26.03 -6.00
N LYS A 404 0.52 25.99 -6.57
CA LYS A 404 1.61 25.14 -6.10
C LYS A 404 1.98 25.43 -4.65
N SER A 405 2.02 26.71 -4.25
CA SER A 405 2.28 27.10 -2.86
C SER A 405 1.26 26.47 -1.91
N ILE A 406 -0.02 26.43 -2.28
CA ILE A 406 -1.06 25.77 -1.48
C ILE A 406 -0.85 24.26 -1.43
N LEU A 407 -0.51 23.63 -2.56
CA LEU A 407 -0.30 22.18 -2.61
C LEU A 407 0.90 21.77 -1.74
N GLU A 408 1.96 22.59 -1.70
CA GLU A 408 3.16 22.39 -0.88
C GLU A 408 2.94 22.57 0.63
N ASP A 409 1.89 23.29 1.05
CA ASP A 409 1.46 23.35 2.46
C ASP A 409 0.88 22.02 2.96
N TYR A 410 0.47 21.13 2.04
CA TYR A 410 -0.03 19.78 2.33
C TYR A 410 0.95 18.70 1.83
N LEU A 411 0.45 17.64 1.20
CA LEU A 411 1.29 16.61 0.59
C LEU A 411 1.58 16.93 -0.87
N TRP A 412 2.80 17.40 -1.15
CA TRP A 412 3.31 17.61 -2.50
C TRP A 412 4.80 17.34 -2.58
N VAL A 413 5.24 16.74 -3.68
CA VAL A 413 6.65 16.49 -3.98
C VAL A 413 6.93 16.80 -5.43
N GLY A 414 7.68 17.88 -5.68
CA GLY A 414 7.82 18.45 -7.01
C GLY A 414 8.39 17.50 -8.06
N TRP A 415 9.32 16.60 -7.68
CA TRP A 415 9.92 15.61 -8.58
C TRP A 415 8.94 14.58 -9.16
N THR A 416 7.73 14.47 -8.60
CA THR A 416 6.67 13.56 -9.05
C THR A 416 5.39 14.26 -9.47
N CYS A 417 5.09 15.38 -8.83
CA CYS A 417 3.78 15.99 -8.92
C CYS A 417 3.77 17.21 -9.84
N ASP A 418 4.89 17.94 -10.00
CA ASP A 418 4.89 19.22 -10.74
C ASP A 418 4.43 19.07 -12.19
N SER A 419 4.89 18.03 -12.90
CA SER A 419 4.48 17.80 -14.29
C SER A 419 2.98 17.55 -14.41
N GLY A 420 2.42 16.71 -13.54
CA GLY A 420 0.98 16.42 -13.54
C GLY A 420 0.15 17.61 -13.07
N GLY A 421 0.61 18.34 -12.05
CA GLY A 421 -0.03 19.56 -11.56
C GLY A 421 -0.08 20.67 -12.61
N MET A 422 1.00 20.86 -13.37
CA MET A 422 1.02 21.77 -14.52
C MET A 422 0.02 21.37 -15.61
N TYR A 423 -0.16 20.08 -15.84
CA TYR A 423 -1.18 19.58 -16.75
C TYR A 423 -2.59 19.87 -16.22
N VAL A 424 -2.83 19.70 -14.91
CA VAL A 424 -4.08 20.12 -14.25
C VAL A 424 -4.31 21.62 -14.40
N TRP A 425 -3.28 22.44 -14.19
CA TRP A 425 -3.36 23.89 -14.39
C TRP A 425 -3.78 24.26 -15.81
N SER A 426 -3.19 23.58 -16.81
CA SER A 426 -3.54 23.79 -18.22
C SER A 426 -5.01 23.47 -18.49
N MET A 427 -5.55 22.38 -17.93
CA MET A 427 -6.97 22.04 -18.03
C MET A 427 -7.89 23.10 -17.38
N LEU A 428 -7.46 23.73 -16.30
CA LEU A 428 -8.22 24.80 -15.65
C LEU A 428 -8.27 26.08 -16.51
N VAL A 429 -7.15 26.45 -17.12
CA VAL A 429 -7.08 27.58 -18.07
C VAL A 429 -7.99 27.32 -19.27
N GLU A 430 -7.98 26.10 -19.81
CA GLU A 430 -8.90 25.69 -20.88
C GLU A 430 -10.38 25.71 -20.44
N HIS A 431 -10.65 25.52 -19.15
CA HIS A 431 -12.00 25.61 -18.56
C HIS A 431 -12.48 27.06 -18.32
N GLY A 432 -11.67 28.07 -18.66
CA GLY A 432 -12.05 29.48 -18.58
C GLY A 432 -11.73 30.15 -17.24
N MET A 433 -10.74 29.63 -16.50
CA MET A 433 -10.17 30.29 -15.32
C MET A 433 -9.18 31.39 -15.67
#